data_AF-A0AAI8ZQA2-F1
#
_entry.id   AF-A0AAI8ZQA2-F1
#
_cell.length_a   1.000
_cell.length_b   1.000
_cell.length_c   1.000
_cell.angle_alpha   90.00
_cell.angle_beta   90.00
_cell.angle_gamma   90.00
#
_symmetry.space_group_name_H-M   'P 1'
#
loop_
_entity.id
_entity.type
_entity.pdbx_description
1 polymer ?
#
loop_
_entity_poly.entity_id
_entity_poly.type
_entity_poly.pdbx_seq_one_letter_code
_entity_poly.pdbx_strand_id
1 'polypeptide(L)'
;MSKWMVVILKAILSAISTATILLSVFLIFLIFDLAFQNGMPPFENIRFSVSLFFVIVLLVFICFCLKIHLCISIDNRNQSINKQNKFKDENI
;
A
#
# COMPACT_ATOMS: atom_id res chain seq x y z
N MET A 1 7.78 7.89 -18.27
CA MET A 1 8.20 7.66 -16.87
C MET A 1 9.72 7.49 -16.80
N SER A 2 10.41 8.53 -16.36
CA SER A 2 11.85 8.50 -16.09
C SER A 2 12.16 7.54 -14.93
N LYS A 3 13.37 6.95 -14.90
CA LYS A 3 13.80 6.02 -13.82
C LYS A 3 13.57 6.60 -12.41
N TRP A 4 13.72 7.91 -12.26
CA TRP A 4 13.46 8.66 -11.04
C TRP A 4 12.01 8.57 -10.55
N MET A 5 11.04 8.60 -11.46
CA MET A 5 9.62 8.54 -11.15
C MET A 5 9.21 7.20 -10.55
N VAL A 6 9.85 6.11 -10.98
CA VAL A 6 9.66 4.76 -10.44
C VAL A 6 10.19 4.65 -9.02
N VAL A 7 11.36 5.24 -8.75
CA VAL A 7 11.97 5.25 -7.41
C VAL A 7 11.10 6.04 -6.43
N ILE A 8 10.60 7.21 -6.86
CA ILE A 8 9.70 8.05 -6.07
C ILE A 8 8.40 7.29 -5.73
N LEU A 9 7.80 6.59 -6.70
CA LEU A 9 6.58 5.83 -6.45
C LEU A 9 6.82 4.67 -5.48
N LYS A 10 7.97 3.99 -5.58
CA LYS A 10 8.36 2.93 -4.64
C LYS A 10 8.59 3.46 -3.23
N ALA A 11 9.19 4.64 -3.10
CA ALA A 11 9.40 5.31 -1.82
C ALA A 11 8.08 5.75 -1.17
N ILE A 12 7.18 6.36 -1.94
CA ILE A 12 5.85 6.77 -1.46
C ILE A 12 5.04 5.55 -1.01
N LEU A 13 5.05 4.47 -1.79
CA LEU A 13 4.29 3.27 -1.44
C LEU A 13 4.85 2.57 -0.20
N SER A 14 6.18 2.58 -0.03
CA SER A 14 6.82 2.13 1.21
C SER A 14 6.41 3.00 2.40
N ALA A 15 6.39 4.32 2.24
CA ALA A 15 5.98 5.25 3.30
C ALA A 15 4.51 5.04 3.70
N ILE A 16 3.61 4.85 2.72
CA ILE A 16 2.19 4.55 2.98
C ILE A 16 2.03 3.22 3.72
N SER A 17 2.82 2.20 3.37
CA SER A 17 2.83 0.93 4.09
C SER A 17 3.25 1.11 5.55
N THR A 18 4.33 1.86 5.81
CA THR A 18 4.79 2.15 7.17
C THR A 18 3.76 2.96 7.95
N ALA A 19 3.14 3.97 7.33
CA ALA A 19 2.09 4.76 7.95
C ALA A 19 0.86 3.92 8.30
N THR A 20 0.51 2.94 7.46
CA THR A 20 -0.62 2.03 7.70
C THR A 20 -0.36 1.11 8.90
N ILE A 21 0.88 0.64 9.07
CA ILE A 21 1.29 -0.15 10.24
C ILE A 21 1.26 0.71 11.51
N LEU A 22 1.74 1.97 11.44
CA LEU A 22 1.66 2.88 12.58
C LEU A 22 0.20 3.18 12.97
N LEU A 23 -0.65 3.38 11.97
CA LEU A 23 -2.08 3.63 12.15
C LEU A 23 -2.78 2.41 12.78
N SER A 24 -2.44 1.18 12.36
CA SER A 24 -3.02 -0.02 12.94
C SER A 24 -2.62 -0.21 14.41
N VAL A 25 -1.37 0.06 14.76
CA VAL A 25 -0.91 0.06 16.17
C VAL A 25 -1.66 1.12 16.98
N PHE A 26 -1.78 2.35 16.47
CA PHE A 26 -2.51 3.42 17.14
C PHE A 26 -3.99 3.04 17.38
N LEU A 27 -4.63 2.40 16.42
CA LEU A 27 -6.01 1.95 16.54
C LEU A 27 -6.19 0.84 17.58
N ILE A 28 -5.22 -0.08 17.70
CA ILE A 28 -5.22 -1.08 18.78
C ILE A 28 -5.19 -0.39 20.15
N PHE A 29 -4.31 0.60 20.32
CA PHE A 29 -4.27 1.38 21.56
C PHE A 29 -5.60 2.09 21.84
N LEU A 30 -6.20 2.70 20.81
CA LEU A 30 -7.48 3.39 20.93
C LEU A 30 -8.62 2.44 21.32
N ILE A 31 -8.65 1.21 20.78
CA ILE A 31 -9.62 0.17 21.15
C ILE A 31 -9.45 -0.22 22.61
N PHE A 32 -8.21 -0.39 23.09
CA PHE A 32 -7.96 -0.66 24.50
C PHE A 32 -8.43 0.50 25.39
N ASP A 33 -8.09 1.74 25.02
CA ASP A 33 -8.49 2.93 25.76
C ASP A 33 -10.02 3.06 25.85
N LEU A 34 -10.71 2.80 24.73
CA LEU A 34 -12.18 2.82 24.64
C LEU A 34 -12.83 1.65 25.42
N ALA A 35 -12.18 0.48 25.48
CA ALA A 35 -12.63 -0.67 26.27
C ALA A 35 -12.46 -0.47 27.78
N PHE A 36 -11.49 0.34 28.20
CA PHE A 36 -11.29 0.74 29.59
C PHE A 36 -12.11 1.97 30.00
N GLN A 37 -12.70 2.70 29.05
CA GLN A 37 -13.68 3.75 29.32
C GLN A 37 -15.02 3.14 29.77
N ASN A 38 -15.23 3.14 31.10
CA ASN A 38 -16.39 2.59 31.82
C ASN A 38 -17.77 3.25 31.51
N GLY A 39 -18.00 3.80 30.32
CA GLY A 39 -19.23 4.55 30.00
C GLY A 39 -19.80 4.35 28.59
N MET A 40 -19.09 3.69 27.67
CA MET A 40 -19.59 3.48 26.30
C MET A 40 -20.19 2.07 26.17
N PRO A 41 -21.40 1.90 25.60
CA PRO A 41 -22.04 0.59 25.48
C PRO A 41 -21.17 -0.34 24.61
N PRO A 42 -20.94 -1.60 25.06
CA PRO A 42 -19.95 -2.50 24.45
C PRO A 42 -20.22 -2.80 22.97
N PHE A 43 -21.47 -2.70 22.53
CA PHE A 43 -21.87 -2.98 21.14
C PHE A 43 -21.31 -1.97 20.13
N GLU A 44 -21.19 -0.69 20.49
CA GLU A 44 -20.70 0.35 19.58
C GLU A 44 -19.19 0.29 19.40
N ASN A 45 -18.44 -0.03 20.45
CA ASN A 45 -16.99 -0.23 20.37
C ASN A 45 -16.60 -1.37 19.44
N ILE A 46 -17.31 -2.51 19.52
CA ILE A 46 -17.05 -3.68 18.67
C ILE A 46 -17.34 -3.33 17.21
N ARG A 47 -18.44 -2.61 16.96
CA ARG A 47 -18.87 -2.22 15.61
C ARG A 47 -17.91 -1.22 14.97
N PHE A 48 -17.41 -0.26 15.74
CA PHE A 48 -16.39 0.71 15.31
C PHE A 48 -15.03 0.03 15.06
N SER A 49 -14.61 -0.87 15.96
CA SER A 49 -13.39 -1.66 15.82
C SER A 49 -13.39 -2.53 14.56
N VAL A 50 -14.49 -3.24 14.28
CA VAL A 50 -14.63 -4.09 13.09
C VAL A 50 -14.64 -3.24 11.82
N SER A 51 -15.31 -2.09 11.83
CA SER A 51 -15.34 -1.18 10.69
C SER A 51 -13.95 -0.61 10.38
N LEU A 52 -13.21 -0.19 11.40
CA LEU A 52 -11.83 0.28 11.23
C LEU A 52 -10.88 -0.81 10.75
N PHE A 53 -11.01 -2.03 11.28
CA PHE A 53 -10.22 -3.17 10.80
C PHE A 53 -10.44 -3.40 9.30
N PHE A 54 -11.69 -3.36 8.84
CA PHE A 54 -12.01 -3.48 7.42
C PHE A 54 -11.40 -2.35 6.58
N VAL A 55 -11.45 -1.11 7.06
CA VAL A 55 -10.85 0.04 6.35
C VAL A 55 -9.34 -0.15 6.21
N ILE A 56 -8.64 -0.60 7.26
CA ILE A 56 -7.19 -0.85 7.22
C ILE A 56 -6.88 -1.96 6.21
N VAL A 57 -7.60 -3.09 6.26
CA VAL A 57 -7.39 -4.22 5.33
C VAL A 57 -7.60 -3.76 3.88
N LEU A 58 -8.63 -2.98 3.63
CA LEU A 58 -8.94 -2.45 2.30
C LEU A 58 -7.86 -1.46 1.83
N LEU A 59 -7.31 -0.65 2.74
CA LEU A 59 -6.18 0.24 2.46
C LEU A 59 -4.90 -0.52 2.09
N VAL A 60 -4.58 -1.58 2.84
CA VAL A 60 -3.45 -2.47 2.56
C VAL A 60 -3.63 -3.17 1.21
N PHE A 61 -4.84 -3.65 0.93
CA PHE A 61 -5.17 -4.30 -0.34
C PHE A 61 -4.98 -3.35 -1.52
N ILE A 62 -5.49 -2.13 -1.44
CA ILE A 62 -5.28 -1.09 -2.46
C ILE A 62 -3.79 -0.82 -2.66
N CYS A 63 -3.02 -0.64 -1.58
CA CYS A 63 -1.58 -0.43 -1.66
C CYS A 63 -0.85 -1.59 -2.34
N PHE A 64 -1.27 -2.83 -2.06
CA PHE A 64 -0.72 -4.02 -2.68
C PHE A 64 -1.03 -4.09 -4.19
N CYS A 65 -2.28 -3.78 -4.57
CA CYS A 65 -2.68 -3.68 -5.98
C CYS A 65 -1.88 -2.62 -6.72
N LEU A 66 -1.69 -1.43 -6.12
CA LEU A 66 -0.86 -0.36 -6.67
C LEU A 66 0.61 -0.80 -6.83
N LYS A 67 1.14 -1.57 -5.88
CA LYS A 67 2.51 -2.11 -5.95
C LYS A 67 2.68 -3.05 -7.13
N ILE A 68 1.75 -4.00 -7.30
CA ILE A 68 1.78 -4.96 -8.40
C ILE A 68 1.62 -4.26 -9.74
N HIS A 69 0.66 -3.34 -9.85
CA HIS A 69 0.43 -2.59 -11.08
C HIS A 69 1.66 -1.77 -11.48
N LEU A 70 2.32 -1.13 -10.51
CA LEU A 70 3.57 -0.44 -10.74
C LEU A 70 4.68 -1.39 -11.20
N CYS A 71 4.81 -2.56 -10.57
CA CYS A 71 5.83 -3.54 -10.92
C CYS A 71 5.66 -4.07 -12.35
N ILE A 72 4.42 -4.39 -12.74
CA ILE A 72 4.06 -4.80 -14.12
C ILE A 72 4.38 -3.67 -15.11
N SER A 73 4.06 -2.43 -14.77
CA SER A 73 4.34 -1.29 -15.65
C SER A 73 5.84 -1.08 -15.88
N ILE A 74 6.66 -1.28 -14.85
CA ILE A 74 8.13 -1.22 -14.96
C ILE A 74 8.67 -2.35 -15.82
N ASP A 75 8.19 -3.58 -15.61
CA ASP A 75 8.65 -4.76 -16.34
C ASP A 75 8.35 -4.66 -17.85
N ASN A 76 7.12 -4.27 -18.21
CA ASN A 76 6.73 -4.02 -19.60
C ASN A 76 7.62 -2.93 -20.26
N ARG A 77 8.01 -1.91 -19.49
CA ARG A 77 8.95 -0.88 -19.96
C ARG A 77 10.34 -1.45 -20.23
N ASN A 78 10.87 -2.29 -19.34
CA ASN A 78 12.17 -2.90 -19.55
C ASN A 78 12.17 -3.88 -20.74
N GLN A 79 11.08 -4.63 -20.91
CA GLN A 79 10.92 -5.55 -22.04
C GLN A 79 10.90 -4.82 -23.39
N SER A 80 10.20 -3.68 -23.48
CA SER A 80 10.15 -2.87 -24.70
C SER A 80 11.49 -2.21 -25.05
N ILE A 81 12.26 -1.75 -24.06
CA ILE A 81 13.62 -1.23 -24.26
C ILE A 81 14.56 -2.34 -24.77
N ASN A 82 14.48 -3.53 -24.18
CA ASN A 82 15.35 -4.64 -24.57
C ASN A 82 15.07 -5.13 -26.01
N LYS A 83 13.78 -5.12 -26.42
CA LYS A 83 13.39 -5.40 -27.81
C LYS A 83 13.94 -4.38 -28.81
N GLN A 84 13.96 -3.09 -28.47
CA GLN A 84 14.56 -2.08 -29.35
C GLN A 84 16.07 -2.24 -29.50
N ASN A 85 16.78 -2.57 -28.42
CA ASN A 85 18.23 -2.79 -28.49
C ASN A 85 18.56 -4.02 -29.36
N LYS A 86 17.84 -5.13 -29.17
CA LYS A 86 17.97 -6.35 -30.00
C LYS A 86 17.77 -6.07 -31.50
N PHE A 87 16.73 -5.32 -31.86
CA PHE A 87 16.47 -4.95 -33.25
C PHE A 87 17.56 -4.05 -33.85
N LYS A 88 18.21 -3.23 -33.02
CA LYS A 88 19.30 -2.34 -33.42
C LYS A 88 20.61 -3.09 -33.65
N ASP A 89 20.89 -4.12 -32.85
CA ASP A 89 22.04 -5.02 -33.02
C ASP A 89 21.88 -5.98 -34.22
N GLU A 90 20.65 -6.39 -34.58
CA GLU A 90 20.40 -7.22 -35.79
C GLU A 90 20.44 -6.44 -37.12
N ASN A 91 20.44 -5.10 -37.07
CA ASN A 91 20.48 -4.23 -38.26
C ASN A 91 21.85 -3.52 -38.45
N ILE A 92 22.89 -3.96 -37.74
CA ILE A 92 24.29 -3.53 -37.90
C ILE A 92 25.11 -4.73 -38.36
#